data_AF-A0A7C3ZAT6-F1
#
_entry.id   AF-A0A7C3ZAT6-F1
#
_cell.length_a   1.000
_cell.length_b   1.000
_cell.length_c   1.000
_cell.angle_alpha   90.00
_cell.angle_beta   90.00
_cell.angle_gamma   90.00
#
_symmetry.space_group_name_H-M   'P 1'
#
loop_
_entity.id
_entity.type
_entity.pdbx_description
1 polymer ?
#
loop_
_entity_poly.entity_id
_entity_poly.type
_entity_poly.pdbx_seq_one_letter_code
_entity_poly.pdbx_strand_id
1 'polypeptide(L)'
;MLKKLNNLIEMAGFFSPKTAAVVVAEEDLVIESILKSYKSRIIVPKLIGNKNKILSLLDKSRFKNLNLKDIEIIDADNDADAAYIAAKLASEKKADIIIKGHIHTDILMHQLFLTENGLKTNRFVSHIFLMEIKTYKKLISITDAAININPDITQKAQILQNAIDICIMLGIKRPKAAMLSAVETVNPKISSTLDAAIISKMAERGQITGGIVDGPLAFDNVISKKAAAEKGIKSEVSGDADIIVVPNIESGNILFKDLEYLAGAKVAGVVVGLKAPVVLTSRADNTEARLYSAAFASIVSENYPKFLDYKI
;
A
#
# COMPACT_ATOMS: atom_id res chain seq x y z
N MET A 1 3.54 -6.85 -17.66
CA MET A 1 4.06 -6.76 -16.28
C MET A 1 4.51 -5.33 -16.06
N LEU A 2 4.00 -4.66 -15.02
CA LEU A 2 4.40 -3.30 -14.68
C LEU A 2 5.89 -3.28 -14.35
N LYS A 3 6.65 -2.41 -15.02
CA LYS A 3 8.10 -2.24 -14.76
C LYS A 3 8.42 -0.93 -14.07
N LYS A 4 7.51 0.04 -14.18
CA LYS A 4 7.66 1.39 -13.63
C LYS A 4 6.36 1.81 -12.95
N LEU A 5 6.46 2.62 -11.90
CA LEU A 5 5.29 3.17 -11.20
C LEU A 5 4.46 4.09 -12.11
N ASN A 6 5.06 4.69 -13.13
CA ASN A 6 4.30 5.46 -14.12
C ASN A 6 3.23 4.61 -14.84
N ASN A 7 3.46 3.30 -14.99
CA ASN A 7 2.47 2.42 -15.59
C ASN A 7 1.21 2.27 -14.73
N LEU A 8 1.26 2.61 -13.42
CA LEU A 8 0.06 2.67 -12.57
C LEU A 8 -0.86 3.82 -13.01
N ILE A 9 -0.30 4.98 -13.39
CA ILE A 9 -1.09 6.12 -13.87
C ILE A 9 -1.77 5.76 -15.19
N GLU A 10 -1.02 5.17 -16.13
CA GLU A 10 -1.54 4.69 -17.40
C GLU A 10 -2.65 3.65 -17.18
N MET A 11 -2.42 2.68 -16.29
CA MET A 11 -3.39 1.63 -15.99
C MET A 11 -4.65 2.18 -15.31
N ALA A 12 -4.49 3.10 -14.34
CA ALA A 12 -5.62 3.75 -13.68
C ALA A 12 -6.47 4.55 -14.67
N GLY A 13 -5.86 5.14 -15.71
CA GLY A 13 -6.54 5.90 -16.75
C GLY A 13 -7.50 5.09 -17.64
N PHE A 14 -7.46 3.74 -17.59
CA PHE A 14 -8.45 2.90 -18.27
C PHE A 14 -9.78 2.77 -17.52
N PHE A 15 -9.83 3.19 -16.25
CA PHE A 15 -11.02 3.11 -15.41
C PHE A 15 -11.67 4.48 -15.25
N SER A 16 -12.94 4.48 -14.81
CA SER A 16 -13.59 5.70 -14.37
C SER A 16 -12.86 6.28 -13.15
N PRO A 17 -12.70 7.62 -13.05
CA PRO A 17 -12.07 8.23 -11.89
C PRO A 17 -12.76 7.83 -10.58
N LYS A 18 -11.98 7.50 -9.56
CA LYS A 18 -12.50 7.03 -8.27
C LYS A 18 -12.82 8.18 -7.33
N THR A 19 -13.93 8.12 -6.62
CA THR A 19 -14.26 9.12 -5.61
C THR A 19 -13.31 8.95 -4.41
N ALA A 20 -12.56 9.98 -4.06
CA ALA A 20 -11.54 9.89 -3.00
C ALA A 20 -11.86 10.82 -1.83
N ALA A 21 -12.05 10.27 -0.63
CA ALA A 21 -12.16 11.05 0.59
C ALA A 21 -10.76 11.46 1.08
N VAL A 22 -10.44 12.75 1.01
CA VAL A 22 -9.13 13.30 1.39
C VAL A 22 -9.24 13.89 2.80
N VAL A 23 -8.59 13.23 3.77
CA VAL A 23 -8.71 13.54 5.20
C VAL A 23 -7.74 14.64 5.61
N VAL A 24 -8.24 15.74 6.20
CA VAL A 24 -7.45 16.93 6.59
C VAL A 24 -6.66 17.47 5.40
N ALA A 25 -7.39 17.96 4.38
CA ALA A 25 -6.83 18.52 3.15
C ALA A 25 -6.27 19.95 3.33
N GLU A 26 -5.53 20.19 4.42
CA GLU A 26 -5.15 21.52 4.91
C GLU A 26 -3.68 21.89 4.69
N GLU A 27 -3.01 21.27 3.70
CA GLU A 27 -1.59 21.51 3.40
C GLU A 27 -1.36 21.66 1.89
N ASP A 28 -0.47 22.58 1.49
CA ASP A 28 -0.16 22.87 0.08
C ASP A 28 0.23 21.60 -0.69
N LEU A 29 1.14 20.81 -0.14
CA LEU A 29 1.63 19.57 -0.77
C LEU A 29 0.49 18.56 -0.98
N VAL A 30 -0.46 18.48 -0.04
CA VAL A 30 -1.63 17.60 -0.15
C VAL A 30 -2.52 18.09 -1.29
N ILE A 31 -2.89 19.37 -1.29
CA ILE A 31 -3.75 19.97 -2.33
C ILE A 31 -3.11 19.82 -3.71
N GLU A 32 -1.83 20.14 -3.87
CA GLU A 32 -1.14 20.01 -5.14
C GLU A 32 -1.16 18.57 -5.68
N SER A 33 -0.91 17.60 -4.80
CA SER A 33 -0.88 16.18 -5.17
C SER A 33 -2.26 15.69 -5.58
N ILE A 34 -3.30 16.08 -4.84
CA ILE A 34 -4.69 15.72 -5.13
C ILE A 34 -5.16 16.35 -6.44
N LEU A 35 -4.86 17.63 -6.68
CA LEU A 35 -5.22 18.30 -7.94
C LEU A 35 -4.46 17.72 -9.13
N LYS A 36 -3.22 17.26 -8.95
CA LYS A 36 -2.48 16.51 -9.97
C LYS A 36 -3.16 15.17 -10.31
N SER A 37 -3.62 14.43 -9.30
CA SER A 37 -4.37 13.18 -9.49
C SER A 37 -5.75 13.41 -10.14
N TYR A 38 -6.46 14.47 -9.76
CA TYR A 38 -7.73 14.87 -10.37
C TYR A 38 -7.56 15.30 -11.84
N LYS A 39 -6.55 16.14 -12.14
CA LYS A 39 -6.20 16.51 -13.52
C LYS A 39 -5.83 15.30 -14.38
N SER A 40 -5.22 14.29 -13.79
CA SER A 40 -4.87 13.03 -14.45
C SER A 40 -6.06 12.06 -14.58
N ARG A 41 -7.26 12.49 -14.16
CA ARG A 41 -8.50 11.69 -14.18
C ARG A 41 -8.43 10.39 -13.39
N ILE A 42 -7.62 10.34 -12.32
CA ILE A 42 -7.48 9.16 -11.47
C ILE A 42 -8.54 9.17 -10.37
N ILE A 43 -8.77 10.34 -9.77
CA ILE A 43 -9.71 10.50 -8.66
C ILE A 43 -10.63 11.70 -8.88
N VAL A 44 -11.79 11.70 -8.23
CA VAL A 44 -12.62 12.89 -7.96
C VAL A 44 -12.58 13.12 -6.44
N PRO A 45 -11.91 14.18 -5.96
CA PRO A 45 -11.68 14.35 -4.54
C PRO A 45 -12.89 14.96 -3.81
N LYS A 46 -13.13 14.44 -2.60
CA LYS A 46 -13.93 15.07 -1.54
C LYS A 46 -12.95 15.52 -0.46
N LEU A 47 -12.72 16.83 -0.36
CA LEU A 47 -11.75 17.42 0.54
C LEU A 47 -12.39 17.66 1.90
N ILE A 48 -11.87 16.99 2.94
CA ILE A 48 -12.43 17.02 4.29
C ILE A 48 -11.46 17.77 5.21
N GLY A 49 -11.96 18.68 6.02
CA GLY A 49 -11.16 19.48 6.97
C GLY A 49 -11.73 20.89 7.11
N ASN A 50 -10.93 21.81 7.65
CA ASN A 50 -11.33 23.21 7.78
C ASN A 50 -11.60 23.85 6.41
N LYS A 51 -12.87 24.12 6.13
CA LYS A 51 -13.33 24.61 4.83
C LYS A 51 -12.62 25.90 4.37
N ASN A 52 -12.42 26.85 5.28
CA ASN A 52 -11.79 28.14 4.96
C ASN A 52 -10.32 27.98 4.56
N LYS A 53 -9.59 27.11 5.27
CA LYS A 53 -8.20 26.79 4.90
C LYS A 53 -8.13 26.08 3.55
N ILE A 54 -8.99 25.08 3.32
CA ILE A 54 -9.03 24.35 2.05
C ILE A 54 -9.27 25.31 0.88
N LEU A 55 -10.26 26.20 0.98
CA LEU A 55 -10.55 27.20 -0.05
C LEU A 55 -9.34 28.12 -0.30
N SER A 56 -8.71 28.63 0.76
CA SER A 56 -7.51 29.46 0.66
C SER A 56 -6.34 28.77 -0.05
N LEU A 57 -6.14 27.47 0.21
CA LEU A 57 -5.11 26.67 -0.45
C LEU A 57 -5.44 26.40 -1.93
N LEU A 58 -6.71 26.14 -2.25
CA LEU A 58 -7.15 25.96 -3.64
C LEU A 58 -6.91 27.23 -4.47
N ASP A 59 -7.24 28.40 -3.92
CA ASP A 59 -7.05 29.71 -4.59
C ASP A 59 -5.58 30.04 -4.84
N LYS A 60 -4.69 29.67 -3.91
CA LYS A 60 -3.24 29.85 -4.03
C LYS A 60 -2.57 28.79 -4.90
N SER A 61 -3.23 27.67 -5.14
CA SER A 61 -2.65 26.56 -5.86
C SER A 61 -2.30 26.94 -7.31
N ARG A 62 -1.24 26.35 -7.84
CA ARG A 62 -0.89 26.44 -9.29
C ARG A 62 -1.98 25.90 -10.22
N PHE A 63 -2.98 25.21 -9.67
CA PHE A 63 -4.12 24.64 -10.39
C PHE A 63 -5.40 25.46 -10.22
N LYS A 64 -5.34 26.71 -9.74
CA LYS A 64 -6.51 27.59 -9.55
C LYS A 64 -7.40 27.78 -10.79
N ASN A 65 -6.86 27.57 -12.00
CA ASN A 65 -7.61 27.66 -13.26
C ASN A 65 -8.26 26.33 -13.67
N LEU A 66 -8.09 25.26 -12.89
CA LEU A 66 -8.73 23.98 -13.14
C LEU A 66 -10.23 24.12 -12.81
N ASN A 67 -11.09 23.48 -13.60
CA ASN A 67 -12.51 23.43 -13.28
C ASN A 67 -12.72 22.56 -12.03
N LEU A 68 -13.09 23.15 -10.90
CA LEU A 68 -13.26 22.45 -9.62
C LEU A 68 -14.72 22.06 -9.33
N LYS A 69 -15.63 22.12 -10.32
CA LYS A 69 -17.07 21.86 -10.12
C LYS A 69 -17.39 20.50 -9.50
N ASP A 70 -16.56 19.50 -9.75
CA ASP A 70 -16.77 18.14 -9.25
C ASP A 70 -16.07 17.90 -7.88
N ILE A 71 -15.35 18.89 -7.35
CA ILE A 71 -14.66 18.79 -6.06
C ILE A 71 -15.62 19.23 -4.95
N GLU A 72 -15.95 18.29 -4.08
CA GLU A 72 -16.74 18.56 -2.87
C GLU A 72 -15.81 18.96 -1.72
N ILE A 73 -16.19 19.98 -0.94
CA ILE A 73 -15.49 20.37 0.28
C ILE A 73 -16.43 20.15 1.47
N ILE A 74 -15.99 19.34 2.43
CA ILE A 74 -16.75 18.95 3.60
C ILE A 74 -16.03 19.50 4.83
N ASP A 75 -16.74 20.33 5.59
CA ASP A 75 -16.20 20.92 6.82
C ASP A 75 -16.13 19.84 7.90
N ALA A 76 -15.08 19.89 8.72
CA ALA A 76 -14.88 18.99 9.84
C ALA A 76 -14.37 19.76 11.06
N ASP A 77 -14.84 19.39 12.25
CA ASP A 77 -14.53 20.13 13.48
C ASP A 77 -13.07 19.97 13.92
N ASN A 78 -12.51 18.78 13.70
CA ASN A 78 -11.13 18.42 14.04
C ASN A 78 -10.67 17.20 13.21
N ASP A 79 -9.39 16.84 13.36
CA ASP A 79 -8.77 15.71 12.66
C ASP A 79 -9.51 14.38 12.82
N ALA A 80 -10.00 14.08 14.02
CA ALA A 80 -10.71 12.82 14.29
C ALA A 80 -12.09 12.81 13.62
N ASP A 81 -12.79 13.95 13.61
CA ASP A 81 -14.06 14.13 12.90
C ASP A 81 -13.85 14.02 11.37
N ALA A 82 -12.78 14.62 10.83
CA ALA A 82 -12.45 14.48 9.41
C ALA A 82 -12.22 13.00 9.01
N ALA A 83 -11.52 12.24 9.85
CA ALA A 83 -11.31 10.82 9.64
C ALA A 83 -12.60 9.99 9.80
N TYR A 84 -13.47 10.36 10.74
CA TYR A 84 -14.80 9.76 10.91
C TYR A 84 -15.68 9.97 9.66
N ILE A 85 -15.76 11.21 9.15
CA ILE A 85 -16.52 11.54 7.93
C ILE A 85 -16.02 10.71 6.75
N ALA A 86 -14.70 10.61 6.57
CA ALA A 86 -14.11 9.79 5.51
C ALA A 86 -14.48 8.31 5.66
N ALA A 87 -14.47 7.80 6.89
CA ALA A 87 -14.87 6.42 7.17
C ALA A 87 -16.34 6.17 6.81
N LYS A 88 -17.24 7.09 7.17
CA LYS A 88 -18.66 7.00 6.83
C LYS A 88 -18.90 7.04 5.33
N LEU A 89 -18.30 8.01 4.63
CA LEU A 89 -18.40 8.10 3.17
C LEU A 89 -17.97 6.79 2.49
N ALA A 90 -16.85 6.21 2.90
CA ALA A 90 -16.38 4.94 2.34
C ALA A 90 -17.27 3.75 2.72
N SER A 91 -17.75 3.68 3.97
CA SER A 91 -18.66 2.61 4.42
C SER A 91 -20.00 2.60 3.67
N GLU A 92 -20.45 3.78 3.25
CA GLU A 92 -21.69 4.03 2.50
C GLU A 92 -21.48 3.98 0.98
N LYS A 93 -20.28 3.63 0.50
CA LYS A 93 -19.91 3.62 -0.93
C LYS A 93 -20.05 4.99 -1.61
N LYS A 94 -19.93 6.08 -0.85
CA LYS A 94 -19.83 7.46 -1.33
C LYS A 94 -18.38 7.92 -1.53
N ALA A 95 -17.41 7.09 -1.13
CA ALA A 95 -16.01 7.22 -1.45
C ALA A 95 -15.42 5.83 -1.75
N ASP A 96 -14.70 5.72 -2.85
CA ASP A 96 -14.07 4.50 -3.34
C ASP A 96 -12.66 4.29 -2.76
N ILE A 97 -12.03 5.39 -2.30
CA ILE A 97 -10.66 5.44 -1.75
C ILE A 97 -10.64 6.44 -0.60
N ILE A 98 -9.82 6.19 0.43
CA ILE A 98 -9.48 7.17 1.46
C ILE A 98 -8.03 7.60 1.26
N ILE A 99 -7.75 8.90 1.33
CA ILE A 99 -6.39 9.45 1.21
C ILE A 99 -6.07 10.25 2.46
N LYS A 100 -4.97 9.88 3.12
CA LYS A 100 -4.43 10.62 4.26
C LYS A 100 -3.84 11.97 3.82
N GLY A 101 -4.38 13.07 4.34
CA GLY A 101 -3.79 14.41 4.25
C GLY A 101 -2.93 14.74 5.47
N HIS A 102 -3.11 15.93 6.05
CA HIS A 102 -2.28 16.45 7.13
C HIS A 102 -2.70 15.96 8.53
N ILE A 103 -2.85 14.65 8.68
CA ILE A 103 -3.27 14.00 9.95
C ILE A 103 -2.22 12.98 10.39
N HIS A 104 -2.12 12.69 11.68
CA HIS A 104 -1.30 11.57 12.15
C HIS A 104 -1.92 10.22 11.78
N THR A 105 -1.07 9.23 11.48
CA THR A 105 -1.54 7.90 11.05
C THR A 105 -2.34 7.18 12.14
N ASP A 106 -1.97 7.34 13.40
CA ASP A 106 -2.68 6.74 14.54
C ASP A 106 -4.11 7.27 14.67
N ILE A 107 -4.32 8.59 14.56
CA ILE A 107 -5.65 9.21 14.61
C ILE A 107 -6.52 8.72 13.45
N LEU A 108 -5.97 8.73 12.22
CA LEU A 108 -6.67 8.23 11.05
C LEU A 108 -7.05 6.76 11.22
N MET A 109 -6.05 5.90 11.46
CA MET A 109 -6.28 4.46 11.52
C MET A 109 -7.20 4.09 12.69
N HIS A 110 -7.09 4.75 13.84
CA HIS A 110 -8.01 4.55 14.95
C HIS A 110 -9.47 4.69 14.49
N GLN A 111 -9.81 5.80 13.84
CA GLN A 111 -11.16 6.04 13.30
C GLN A 111 -11.55 5.01 12.24
N LEU A 112 -10.64 4.61 11.34
CA LEU A 112 -10.96 3.61 10.31
C LEU A 112 -11.18 2.21 10.88
N PHE A 113 -10.60 1.89 12.04
CA PHE A 113 -10.74 0.61 12.73
C PHE A 113 -11.92 0.55 13.71
N LEU A 114 -12.59 1.65 14.01
CA LEU A 114 -13.79 1.63 14.85
C LEU A 114 -14.92 0.83 14.17
N THR A 115 -15.52 -0.11 14.91
CA THR A 115 -16.51 -1.04 14.36
C THR A 115 -17.79 -0.30 13.94
N GLU A 116 -18.20 0.69 14.74
CA GLU A 116 -19.33 1.60 14.51
C GLU A 116 -19.18 2.44 13.22
N ASN A 117 -17.96 2.61 12.72
CA ASN A 117 -17.68 3.31 11.47
C ASN A 117 -17.86 2.40 10.24
N GLY A 118 -18.05 1.09 10.46
CA GLY A 118 -18.56 0.17 9.44
C GLY A 118 -17.56 -0.17 8.32
N LEU A 119 -16.27 0.16 8.46
CA LEU A 119 -15.23 -0.11 7.45
C LEU A 119 -14.56 -1.49 7.57
N LYS A 120 -14.67 -2.13 8.74
CA LYS A 120 -14.09 -3.46 8.96
C LYS A 120 -14.70 -4.49 8.02
N THR A 121 -13.86 -5.43 7.59
CA THR A 121 -14.26 -6.60 6.81
C THR A 121 -13.68 -7.85 7.47
N ASN A 122 -13.96 -9.02 6.90
CA ASN A 122 -13.35 -10.27 7.35
C ASN A 122 -11.90 -10.44 6.85
N ARG A 123 -11.44 -9.57 5.96
CA ARG A 123 -10.09 -9.60 5.41
C ARG A 123 -9.14 -8.86 6.34
N PHE A 124 -7.99 -9.47 6.65
CA PHE A 124 -6.99 -8.85 7.51
C PHE A 124 -6.46 -7.56 6.88
N VAL A 125 -6.27 -6.53 7.70
CA VAL A 125 -5.81 -5.23 7.22
C VAL A 125 -4.29 -5.23 7.15
N SER A 126 -3.74 -4.91 5.97
CA SER A 126 -2.29 -4.88 5.73
C SER A 126 -1.89 -3.80 4.75
N HIS A 127 -0.63 -3.41 4.78
CA HIS A 127 -0.04 -2.41 3.89
C HIS A 127 0.96 -3.02 2.92
N ILE A 128 0.91 -2.60 1.65
CA ILE A 128 1.86 -2.99 0.61
C ILE A 128 2.47 -1.75 -0.08
N PHE A 129 3.80 -1.68 -0.12
CA PHE A 129 4.53 -0.76 -0.99
C PHE A 129 4.82 -1.43 -2.33
N LEU A 130 4.84 -0.64 -3.40
CA LEU A 130 5.51 -0.93 -4.67
C LEU A 130 6.69 0.02 -4.82
N MET A 131 7.88 -0.54 -5.01
CA MET A 131 9.13 0.21 -5.12
C MET A 131 9.72 0.09 -6.52
N GLU A 132 10.00 1.22 -7.16
CA GLU A 132 10.80 1.28 -8.39
C GLU A 132 12.22 1.71 -8.04
N ILE A 133 13.17 0.79 -8.18
CA ILE A 133 14.59 1.01 -7.88
C ILE A 133 15.36 0.94 -9.20
N LYS A 134 16.12 1.98 -9.53
CA LYS A 134 16.84 2.10 -10.81
C LYS A 134 17.81 0.93 -11.06
N THR A 135 18.42 0.40 -10.00
CA THR A 135 19.39 -0.71 -10.05
C THR A 135 18.74 -2.09 -10.03
N TYR A 136 17.40 -2.17 -9.95
CA TYR A 136 16.67 -3.43 -9.93
C TYR A 136 15.79 -3.58 -11.18
N LYS A 137 15.70 -4.81 -11.70
CA LYS A 137 15.13 -5.12 -13.03
C LYS A 137 13.60 -5.01 -13.14
N LYS A 138 12.90 -4.91 -12.02
CA LYS A 138 11.43 -4.89 -11.92
C LYS A 138 10.98 -4.13 -10.68
N LEU A 139 9.68 -3.85 -10.57
CA LEU A 139 9.08 -3.37 -9.33
C LEU A 139 9.20 -4.45 -8.25
N ILE A 140 9.40 -4.03 -7.01
CA ILE A 140 9.41 -4.93 -5.85
C ILE A 140 8.40 -4.48 -4.82
N SER A 141 7.63 -5.43 -4.29
CA SER A 141 6.62 -5.17 -3.27
C SER A 141 7.19 -5.44 -1.88
N ILE A 142 6.88 -4.59 -0.90
CA ILE A 142 7.29 -4.77 0.51
C ILE A 142 6.05 -4.73 1.40
N THR A 143 5.87 -5.72 2.27
CA THR A 143 4.73 -5.85 3.17
C THR A 143 5.13 -6.52 4.49
N ASP A 144 4.62 -6.18 5.68
CA ASP A 144 3.92 -4.94 6.04
C ASP A 144 4.90 -3.97 6.68
N ALA A 145 5.02 -2.77 6.12
CA ALA A 145 6.03 -1.79 6.54
C ALA A 145 5.43 -0.54 7.23
N ALA A 146 4.12 -0.51 7.48
CA ALA A 146 3.44 0.72 7.89
C ALA A 146 2.39 0.56 9.00
N ILE A 147 1.76 -0.61 9.18
CA ILE A 147 0.63 -0.73 10.12
C ILE A 147 0.76 -1.87 11.14
N ASN A 148 1.28 -3.03 10.74
CA ASN A 148 1.32 -4.21 11.60
C ASN A 148 2.67 -4.32 12.31
N ILE A 149 2.70 -4.01 13.61
CA ILE A 149 3.94 -3.87 14.39
C ILE A 149 4.72 -5.19 14.48
N ASN A 150 4.13 -6.19 15.13
CA ASN A 150 4.71 -7.52 15.31
C ASN A 150 3.66 -8.58 14.95
N PRO A 151 3.39 -8.81 13.65
CA PRO A 151 2.35 -9.72 13.26
C PRO A 151 2.70 -11.16 13.67
N ASP A 152 1.72 -11.90 14.19
CA ASP A 152 1.88 -13.32 14.46
C ASP A 152 1.88 -14.15 13.16
N ILE A 153 2.06 -15.47 13.28
CA ILE A 153 2.15 -16.37 12.12
C ILE A 153 0.89 -16.36 11.24
N THR A 154 -0.30 -16.30 11.85
CA THR A 154 -1.59 -16.27 11.15
C THR A 154 -1.75 -14.95 10.42
N GLN A 155 -1.42 -13.86 11.09
CA GLN A 155 -1.45 -12.51 10.53
C GLN A 155 -0.46 -12.39 9.36
N LYS A 156 0.77 -12.89 9.50
CA LYS A 156 1.77 -12.92 8.41
C LYS A 156 1.28 -13.71 7.20
N ALA A 157 0.62 -14.85 7.38
CA ALA A 157 0.03 -15.62 6.29
C ALA A 157 -1.07 -14.82 5.55
N GLN A 158 -1.93 -14.10 6.30
CA GLN A 158 -2.96 -13.24 5.72
C GLN A 158 -2.36 -12.02 5.00
N ILE A 159 -1.33 -11.38 5.57
CA ILE A 159 -0.57 -10.29 4.95
C ILE A 159 0.02 -10.75 3.62
N LEU A 160 0.63 -11.94 3.60
CA LEU A 160 1.19 -12.53 2.38
C LEU A 160 0.11 -12.81 1.34
N GLN A 161 -1.02 -13.42 1.72
CA GLN A 161 -2.11 -13.67 0.77
C GLN A 161 -2.65 -12.36 0.18
N ASN A 162 -2.81 -11.31 0.99
CA ASN A 162 -3.16 -9.98 0.51
C ASN A 162 -2.17 -9.49 -0.55
N ALA A 163 -0.86 -9.60 -0.29
CA ALA A 163 0.16 -9.15 -1.22
C ALA A 163 0.18 -9.97 -2.53
N ILE A 164 -0.04 -11.28 -2.46
CA ILE A 164 -0.16 -12.15 -3.65
C ILE A 164 -1.35 -11.71 -4.50
N ASP A 165 -2.52 -11.56 -3.91
CA ASP A 165 -3.74 -11.18 -4.63
C ASP A 165 -3.58 -9.82 -5.31
N ILE A 166 -2.97 -8.85 -4.64
CA ILE A 166 -2.68 -7.54 -5.20
C ILE A 166 -1.68 -7.64 -6.36
N CYS A 167 -0.61 -8.43 -6.24
CA CYS A 167 0.34 -8.64 -7.34
C CYS A 167 -0.33 -9.31 -8.55
N ILE A 168 -1.26 -10.23 -8.32
CA ILE A 168 -2.07 -10.85 -9.39
C ILE A 168 -2.96 -9.80 -10.08
N MET A 169 -3.61 -8.91 -9.33
CA MET A 169 -4.38 -7.79 -9.89
C MET A 169 -3.53 -6.87 -10.77
N LEU A 170 -2.26 -6.68 -10.41
CA LEU A 170 -1.29 -5.91 -11.18
C LEU A 170 -0.72 -6.69 -12.39
N GLY A 171 -1.23 -7.90 -12.65
CA GLY A 171 -0.90 -8.72 -13.80
C GLY A 171 0.29 -9.66 -13.61
N ILE A 172 0.78 -9.85 -12.39
CA ILE A 172 1.80 -10.87 -12.07
C ILE A 172 1.08 -12.20 -11.85
N LYS A 173 1.04 -13.05 -12.89
CA LYS A 173 0.25 -14.29 -12.89
C LYS A 173 0.57 -15.27 -11.76
N ARG A 174 1.84 -15.32 -11.34
CA ARG A 174 2.33 -16.23 -10.29
C ARG A 174 3.41 -15.50 -9.47
N PRO A 175 3.01 -14.63 -8.52
CA PRO A 175 3.95 -13.81 -7.77
C PRO A 175 4.91 -14.67 -6.95
N LYS A 176 6.17 -14.26 -6.89
CA LYS A 176 7.22 -14.88 -6.08
C LYS A 176 7.40 -14.10 -4.78
N ALA A 177 7.08 -14.72 -3.66
CA ALA A 177 7.15 -14.11 -2.34
C ALA A 177 8.30 -14.67 -1.52
N ALA A 178 9.18 -13.78 -1.07
CA ALA A 178 10.25 -14.09 -0.16
C ALA A 178 9.85 -13.75 1.28
N MET A 179 9.97 -14.74 2.17
CA MET A 179 9.89 -14.54 3.61
C MET A 179 11.25 -14.06 4.12
N LEU A 180 11.37 -12.77 4.40
CA LEU A 180 12.64 -12.13 4.76
C LEU A 180 13.08 -12.53 6.16
N SER A 181 14.37 -12.82 6.33
CA SER A 181 15.03 -12.99 7.62
C SER A 181 16.47 -12.47 7.56
N ALA A 182 17.24 -12.67 8.62
CA ALA A 182 18.66 -12.32 8.67
C ALA A 182 19.57 -13.41 8.07
N VAL A 183 19.07 -14.64 7.96
CA VAL A 183 19.80 -15.83 7.48
C VAL A 183 18.88 -16.71 6.64
N GLU A 184 19.43 -17.70 5.95
CA GLU A 184 18.71 -18.58 5.02
C GLU A 184 18.41 -19.96 5.62
N THR A 185 19.02 -20.27 6.76
CA THR A 185 18.79 -21.52 7.48
C THR A 185 17.79 -21.31 8.61
N VAL A 186 16.97 -22.33 8.85
CA VAL A 186 16.03 -22.32 9.98
C VAL A 186 16.84 -22.35 11.27
N ASN A 187 16.74 -21.28 12.05
CA ASN A 187 17.44 -21.12 13.31
C ASN A 187 16.43 -20.78 14.41
N PRO A 188 16.15 -21.69 15.36
CA PRO A 188 15.19 -21.46 16.43
C PRO A 188 15.44 -20.23 17.30
N LYS A 189 16.67 -19.68 17.28
CA LYS A 189 17.02 -18.42 17.98
C LYS A 189 16.62 -17.16 17.22
N ILE A 190 16.20 -17.30 15.97
CA ILE A 190 15.75 -16.21 15.09
C ILE A 190 14.31 -16.51 14.68
N SER A 191 13.35 -15.91 15.38
CA SER A 191 11.91 -16.20 15.21
C SER A 191 11.43 -16.07 13.77
N SER A 192 11.92 -15.08 13.03
CA SER A 192 11.54 -14.89 11.61
C SER A 192 11.93 -16.05 10.71
N THR A 193 12.94 -16.85 11.07
CA THR A 193 13.29 -18.06 10.32
C THR A 193 12.28 -19.19 10.54
N LEU A 194 11.71 -19.28 11.75
CA LEU A 194 10.64 -20.23 12.06
C LEU A 194 9.36 -19.84 11.33
N ASP A 195 9.01 -18.55 11.37
CA ASP A 195 7.83 -18.04 10.67
C ASP A 195 7.91 -18.28 9.17
N ALA A 196 9.08 -18.00 8.58
CA ALA A 196 9.33 -18.23 7.16
C ALA A 196 9.20 -19.71 6.77
N ALA A 197 9.73 -20.63 7.58
CA ALA A 197 9.63 -22.06 7.33
C ALA A 197 8.18 -22.56 7.42
N ILE A 198 7.43 -22.12 8.44
CA ILE A 198 6.02 -22.48 8.62
C ILE A 198 5.20 -21.95 7.44
N ILE A 199 5.32 -20.67 7.09
CA ILE A 199 4.54 -20.04 6.01
C ILE A 199 4.89 -20.64 4.65
N SER A 200 6.16 -20.94 4.38
CA SER A 200 6.55 -21.63 3.14
C SER A 200 5.88 -23.01 3.07
N LYS A 201 5.82 -23.75 4.19
CA LYS A 201 5.11 -25.02 4.25
C LYS A 201 3.60 -24.89 4.08
N MET A 202 3.00 -23.83 4.62
CA MET A 202 1.58 -23.51 4.43
C MET A 202 1.27 -23.28 2.94
N ALA A 203 2.14 -22.57 2.22
CA ALA A 203 2.02 -22.36 0.78
C ALA A 203 2.17 -23.66 -0.03
N GLU A 204 3.16 -24.50 0.30
CA GLU A 204 3.32 -25.82 -0.33
C GLU A 204 2.09 -26.71 -0.15
N ARG A 205 1.40 -26.58 0.99
CA ARG A 205 0.18 -27.33 1.32
C ARG A 205 -1.10 -26.68 0.79
N GLY A 206 -1.01 -25.55 0.08
CA GLY A 206 -2.15 -24.87 -0.52
C GLY A 206 -2.98 -24.01 0.44
N GLN A 207 -2.50 -23.74 1.65
CA GLN A 207 -3.16 -22.79 2.57
C GLN A 207 -2.94 -21.33 2.14
N ILE A 208 -1.86 -21.06 1.41
CA ILE A 208 -1.62 -19.81 0.69
C ILE A 208 -1.61 -20.14 -0.80
N THR A 209 -2.32 -19.36 -1.60
CA THR A 209 -2.61 -19.70 -3.00
C THR A 209 -2.24 -18.58 -3.96
N GLY A 210 -2.04 -18.93 -5.24
CA GLY A 210 -1.77 -17.96 -6.31
C GLY A 210 -0.32 -17.55 -6.51
N GLY A 211 0.57 -17.80 -5.53
CA GLY A 211 1.98 -17.45 -5.58
C GLY A 211 2.94 -18.61 -5.28
N ILE A 212 4.23 -18.36 -5.48
CA ILE A 212 5.33 -19.22 -4.99
C ILE A 212 5.91 -18.53 -3.77
N VAL A 213 6.04 -19.25 -2.67
CA VAL A 213 6.54 -18.71 -1.40
C VAL A 213 7.79 -19.48 -1.02
N ASP A 214 8.83 -18.77 -0.61
CA ASP A 214 10.03 -19.40 -0.07
C ASP A 214 10.68 -18.54 1.02
N GLY A 215 11.39 -19.22 1.90
CA GLY A 215 12.22 -18.64 2.94
C GLY A 215 12.46 -19.58 4.12
N PRO A 216 13.29 -19.16 5.07
CA PRO A 216 13.82 -17.81 5.22
C PRO A 216 14.86 -17.42 4.16
N LEU A 217 14.89 -16.14 3.78
CA LEU A 217 15.90 -15.58 2.89
C LEU A 217 16.46 -14.29 3.48
N ALA A 218 17.78 -14.16 3.55
CA ALA A 218 18.43 -12.86 3.74
C ALA A 218 18.26 -11.98 2.49
N PHE A 219 18.28 -10.66 2.69
CA PHE A 219 17.91 -9.67 1.67
C PHE A 219 18.72 -9.80 0.37
N ASP A 220 20.02 -10.06 0.46
CA ASP A 220 20.89 -10.28 -0.70
C ASP A 220 20.41 -11.43 -1.58
N ASN A 221 19.92 -12.53 -0.99
CA ASN A 221 19.38 -13.67 -1.74
C ASN A 221 18.01 -13.40 -2.32
N VAL A 222 17.23 -12.50 -1.72
CA VAL A 222 15.93 -12.08 -2.26
C VAL A 222 16.11 -11.37 -3.60
N ILE A 223 17.13 -10.50 -3.70
CA ILE A 223 17.32 -9.58 -4.83
C ILE A 223 18.44 -9.97 -5.80
N SER A 224 19.40 -10.83 -5.42
CA SER A 224 20.54 -11.20 -6.26
C SER A 224 20.59 -12.71 -6.54
N LYS A 225 20.40 -13.09 -7.81
CA LYS A 225 20.60 -14.48 -8.25
C LYS A 225 22.04 -14.97 -8.02
N LYS A 226 23.01 -14.07 -8.13
CA LYS A 226 24.43 -14.38 -7.89
C LYS A 226 24.67 -14.74 -6.42
N ALA A 227 24.18 -13.92 -5.49
CA ALA A 227 24.34 -14.17 -4.05
C ALA A 227 23.66 -15.48 -3.63
N ALA A 228 22.44 -15.71 -4.14
CA ALA A 228 21.72 -16.95 -3.90
C ALA A 228 22.47 -18.20 -4.41
N ALA A 229 23.10 -18.11 -5.60
CA ALA A 229 23.89 -19.20 -6.17
C ALA A 229 25.18 -19.47 -5.39
N GLU A 230 25.88 -18.42 -4.94
CA GLU A 230 27.09 -18.53 -4.10
C GLU A 230 26.79 -19.24 -2.77
N LYS A 231 25.59 -19.06 -2.23
CA LYS A 231 25.11 -19.76 -1.03
C LYS A 231 24.42 -21.11 -1.31
N GLY A 232 24.38 -21.55 -2.57
CA GLY A 232 23.80 -22.84 -2.96
C GLY A 232 22.27 -22.95 -2.82
N ILE A 233 21.56 -21.82 -2.78
CA ILE A 233 20.11 -21.77 -2.55
C ILE A 233 19.38 -22.16 -3.84
N LYS A 234 18.57 -23.23 -3.78
CA LYS A 234 17.74 -23.70 -4.89
C LYS A 234 16.31 -23.25 -4.69
N SER A 235 15.93 -22.15 -5.33
CA SER A 235 14.63 -21.53 -5.19
C SER A 235 14.20 -20.82 -6.46
N GLU A 236 12.91 -20.89 -6.80
CA GLU A 236 12.33 -20.05 -7.86
C GLU A 236 12.19 -18.58 -7.43
N VAL A 237 12.20 -18.30 -6.11
CA VAL A 237 12.01 -16.99 -5.51
C VAL A 237 13.33 -16.22 -5.41
N SER A 238 14.42 -16.89 -5.01
CA SER A 238 15.71 -16.23 -4.77
C SER A 238 16.25 -15.50 -6.01
N GLY A 239 16.62 -14.24 -5.82
CA GLY A 239 17.12 -13.33 -6.86
C GLY A 239 16.07 -12.85 -7.86
N ASP A 240 14.80 -13.16 -7.60
CA ASP A 240 13.69 -12.86 -8.48
C ASP A 240 12.36 -12.68 -7.73
N ALA A 241 12.39 -12.26 -6.47
CA ALA A 241 11.17 -12.01 -5.70
C ALA A 241 10.38 -10.82 -6.28
N ASP A 242 9.06 -10.97 -6.31
CA ASP A 242 8.09 -9.89 -6.56
C ASP A 242 7.61 -9.27 -5.25
N ILE A 243 7.54 -10.07 -4.17
CA ILE A 243 7.04 -9.67 -2.85
C ILE A 243 8.11 -10.00 -1.80
N ILE A 244 8.39 -9.04 -0.92
CA ILE A 244 9.16 -9.23 0.30
C ILE A 244 8.21 -9.11 1.50
N VAL A 245 8.03 -10.21 2.23
CA VAL A 245 7.34 -10.20 3.51
C VAL A 245 8.37 -9.98 4.62
N VAL A 246 8.28 -8.84 5.29
CA VAL A 246 9.24 -8.46 6.34
C VAL A 246 8.88 -9.10 7.69
N PRO A 247 9.85 -9.31 8.60
CA PRO A 247 9.59 -9.91 9.91
C PRO A 247 8.63 -9.11 10.81
N ASN A 248 8.75 -7.80 10.78
CA ASN A 248 8.05 -6.83 11.63
C ASN A 248 8.14 -5.43 11.00
N ILE A 249 7.43 -4.47 11.62
CA ILE A 249 7.34 -3.11 11.10
C ILE A 249 8.69 -2.41 11.07
N GLU A 250 9.57 -2.63 12.04
CA GLU A 250 10.88 -1.97 12.09
C GLU A 250 11.72 -2.37 10.88
N SER A 251 11.78 -3.68 10.58
CA SER A 251 12.49 -4.20 9.41
C SER A 251 11.92 -3.64 8.11
N GLY A 252 10.59 -3.56 8.00
CA GLY A 252 9.93 -2.98 6.83
C GLY A 252 10.19 -1.49 6.68
N ASN A 253 10.06 -0.75 7.78
CA ASN A 253 10.19 0.71 7.80
C ASN A 253 11.61 1.15 7.44
N ILE A 254 12.62 0.49 8.04
CA ILE A 254 14.02 0.71 7.72
C ILE A 254 14.27 0.38 6.24
N LEU A 255 13.85 -0.79 5.78
CA LEU A 255 14.11 -1.24 4.40
C LEU A 255 13.54 -0.28 3.35
N PHE A 256 12.26 0.11 3.45
CA PHE A 256 11.68 0.98 2.40
C PHE A 256 12.31 2.38 2.44
N LYS A 257 12.63 2.91 3.63
CA LYS A 257 13.28 4.22 3.76
C LYS A 257 14.71 4.20 3.25
N ASP A 258 15.47 3.14 3.51
CA ASP A 258 16.82 3.01 2.95
C ASP A 258 16.76 3.01 1.42
N LEU A 259 15.80 2.29 0.84
CA LEU A 259 15.61 2.27 -0.60
C LEU A 259 15.16 3.63 -1.16
N GLU A 260 14.24 4.32 -0.49
CA GLU A 260 13.76 5.64 -0.90
C GLU A 260 14.86 6.71 -0.81
N TYR A 261 15.48 6.85 0.37
CA TYR A 261 16.39 7.96 0.67
C TYR A 261 17.82 7.71 0.21
N LEU A 262 18.33 6.48 0.30
CA LEU A 262 19.71 6.16 -0.09
C LEU A 262 19.80 5.61 -1.52
N ALA A 263 18.83 4.79 -1.96
CA ALA A 263 18.82 4.22 -3.30
C ALA A 263 17.99 5.02 -4.33
N GLY A 264 17.34 6.11 -3.90
CA GLY A 264 16.53 6.97 -4.76
C GLY A 264 15.32 6.26 -5.36
N ALA A 265 14.78 5.27 -4.66
CA ALA A 265 13.62 4.52 -5.11
C ALA A 265 12.37 5.41 -5.15
N LYS A 266 11.53 5.20 -6.16
CA LYS A 266 10.17 5.77 -6.16
C LYS A 266 9.24 4.79 -5.46
N VAL A 267 8.21 5.30 -4.78
CA VAL A 267 7.31 4.51 -3.96
C VAL A 267 5.83 4.77 -4.30
N ALA A 268 5.02 3.74 -4.18
CA ALA A 268 3.56 3.81 -4.08
C ALA A 268 3.09 2.89 -2.96
N GLY A 269 2.20 3.35 -2.09
CA GLY A 269 1.73 2.58 -0.92
C GLY A 269 0.22 2.56 -0.80
N VAL A 270 -0.33 1.43 -0.38
CA VAL A 270 -1.77 1.29 -0.10
C VAL A 270 -2.01 0.31 1.04
N VAL A 271 -2.97 0.66 1.90
CA VAL A 271 -3.57 -0.26 2.88
C VAL A 271 -4.80 -0.90 2.27
N VAL A 272 -4.94 -2.20 2.49
CA VAL A 272 -6.05 -3.04 2.02
C VAL A 272 -6.65 -3.81 3.19
N GLY A 273 -7.85 -4.36 2.99
CA GLY A 273 -8.59 -5.17 3.97
C GLY A 273 -9.75 -4.42 4.66
N LEU A 274 -9.81 -3.09 4.57
CA LEU A 274 -11.00 -2.30 4.89
C LEU A 274 -11.98 -2.28 3.70
N LYS A 275 -13.19 -1.73 3.84
CA LYS A 275 -14.17 -1.60 2.74
C LYS A 275 -13.74 -0.70 1.59
N ALA A 276 -12.75 0.18 1.81
CA ALA A 276 -12.07 0.94 0.76
C ALA A 276 -10.54 0.87 0.98
N PRO A 277 -9.71 0.87 -0.07
CA PRO A 277 -8.27 1.03 0.07
C PRO A 277 -7.92 2.41 0.65
N VAL A 278 -6.85 2.46 1.44
CA VAL A 278 -6.39 3.69 2.10
C VAL A 278 -4.98 4.04 1.64
N VAL A 279 -4.79 5.23 1.12
CA VAL A 279 -3.47 5.78 0.80
C VAL A 279 -2.88 6.40 2.07
N LEU A 280 -1.86 5.75 2.62
CA LEU A 280 -1.09 6.24 3.77
C LEU A 280 0.23 6.84 3.30
N THR A 281 0.23 8.13 3.00
CA THR A 281 1.46 8.85 2.68
C THR A 281 2.16 9.35 3.95
N SER A 282 3.49 9.36 3.94
CA SER A 282 4.29 10.11 4.89
C SER A 282 4.14 11.61 4.65
N ARG A 283 4.39 12.43 5.68
CA ARG A 283 4.45 13.89 5.52
C ARG A 283 5.56 14.30 4.55
N ALA A 284 6.67 13.56 4.55
CA ALA A 284 7.81 13.81 3.67
C ALA A 284 7.62 13.30 2.23
N ASP A 285 6.56 12.54 1.94
CA ASP A 285 6.34 11.98 0.60
C ASP A 285 6.05 13.09 -0.39
N ASN A 286 6.83 13.11 -1.47
CA ASN A 286 6.69 14.08 -2.54
C ASN A 286 5.41 13.87 -3.36
N THR A 287 5.13 14.83 -4.26
CA THR A 287 3.94 14.79 -5.13
C THR A 287 3.88 13.57 -6.07
N GLU A 288 5.02 12.97 -6.44
CA GLU A 288 5.03 11.76 -7.27
C GLU A 288 4.58 10.54 -6.47
N ALA A 289 5.13 10.32 -5.27
CA ALA A 289 4.75 9.20 -4.41
C ALA A 289 3.24 9.21 -4.09
N ARG A 290 2.69 10.40 -3.81
CA ARG A 290 1.25 10.60 -3.58
C ARG A 290 0.42 10.29 -4.82
N LEU A 291 0.87 10.72 -6.01
CA LEU A 291 0.20 10.42 -7.29
C LEU A 291 0.21 8.92 -7.61
N TYR A 292 1.38 8.26 -7.48
CA TYR A 292 1.46 6.82 -7.74
C TYR A 292 0.64 6.02 -6.75
N SER A 293 0.59 6.43 -5.48
CA SER A 293 -0.25 5.78 -4.46
C SER A 293 -1.74 5.96 -4.74
N ALA A 294 -2.17 7.14 -5.20
CA ALA A 294 -3.55 7.37 -5.64
C ALA A 294 -3.91 6.51 -6.87
N ALA A 295 -3.00 6.41 -7.85
CA ALA A 295 -3.17 5.54 -9.01
C ALA A 295 -3.26 4.07 -8.61
N PHE A 296 -2.40 3.63 -7.69
CA PHE A 296 -2.39 2.27 -7.17
C PHE A 296 -3.70 1.95 -6.44
N ALA A 297 -4.13 2.82 -5.53
CA ALA A 297 -5.39 2.66 -4.82
C ALA A 297 -6.60 2.65 -5.78
N SER A 298 -6.56 3.42 -6.87
CA SER A 298 -7.60 3.41 -7.90
C SER A 298 -7.73 2.06 -8.60
N ILE A 299 -6.60 1.45 -8.96
CA ILE A 299 -6.57 0.11 -9.58
C ILE A 299 -7.09 -0.96 -8.60
N VAL A 300 -6.65 -0.88 -7.34
CA VAL A 300 -7.10 -1.80 -6.28
C VAL A 300 -8.60 -1.65 -6.03
N SER A 301 -9.09 -0.41 -5.95
CA SER A 301 -10.51 -0.09 -5.74
C SER A 301 -11.42 -0.65 -6.83
N GLU A 302 -10.98 -0.64 -8.10
CA GLU A 302 -11.72 -1.23 -9.22
C GLU A 302 -12.04 -2.72 -9.01
N ASN A 303 -11.10 -3.49 -8.46
CA ASN A 303 -11.23 -4.94 -8.29
C ASN A 303 -11.58 -5.36 -6.85
N TYR A 304 -11.93 -4.39 -6.01
CA TYR A 304 -11.96 -4.56 -4.57
C TYR A 304 -13.08 -5.48 -4.04
N PRO A 305 -14.29 -5.53 -4.62
CA PRO A 305 -15.29 -6.51 -4.19
C PRO A 305 -14.81 -7.95 -4.29
N LYS A 306 -14.08 -8.30 -5.36
CA LYS A 306 -13.47 -9.62 -5.55
C LYS A 306 -12.34 -9.87 -4.55
N PHE A 307 -11.54 -8.84 -4.26
CA PHE A 307 -10.52 -8.92 -3.22
C PHE A 307 -11.12 -9.19 -1.84
N LEU A 308 -12.24 -8.55 -1.49
CA LEU A 308 -12.85 -8.72 -0.17
C LEU A 308 -13.60 -10.06 -0.02
N ASP A 309 -14.01 -10.71 -1.12
CA ASP A 309 -14.64 -12.04 -1.13
C ASP A 309 -13.62 -13.18 -0.91
N TYR A 310 -12.73 -12.99 0.06
CA TYR A 310 -11.76 -13.98 0.50
C TYR A 310 -12.39 -14.88 1.56
N LYS A 311 -12.36 -16.19 1.30
CA LYS A 311 -12.76 -17.22 2.26
C LYS A 311 -11.48 -17.93 2.73
N ILE A 312 -11.23 -17.87 4.04
CA ILE A 312 -10.25 -18.73 4.72
C ILE A 312 -10.81 -20.14 4.79
#